data_AF-A0A8C3JG06-F1
#
_entry.id   AF-A0A8C3JG06-F1
#
_cell.length_a   1.000
_cell.length_b   1.000
_cell.length_c   1.000
_cell.angle_alpha   90.00
_cell.angle_beta   90.00
_cell.angle_gamma   90.00
#
_symmetry.space_group_name_H-M   'P 1'
#
loop_
_entity.id
_entity.type
_entity.pdbx_description
1 polymer ?
#
loop_
_entity_poly.entity_id
_entity_poly.type
_entity_poly.pdbx_seq_one_letter_code
_entity_poly.pdbx_strand_id
1 'polypeptide(L)'
;RRDARGEPGGKRREEGGMIHHRAATEPPPAPASPAAGEPLPPAPRQERKRSQDSLIVLNVSGIQFQTWLDTLERYPDTLLGSSERDFFYHPETQQYFFDRDPDIFRHILNFYRTGKLHYPRQECISAYDEELAFFGIIPEIIGDCCYEEYKDRRRENAERLQDDADQDHAAESSLPSMTARQRMWRAFENPHTSTLALVFYYVTGFFIAVSVIANVVETVPCGVSPGRIKELPCGERYCNTWQRKSSGLLKWDWQITWGLLNICIHNDTYVTFCCHLIT
;
A
#
# COMPACT_ATOMS: atom_id res chain seq x y z
N ARG A 1 65.46 24.11 29.72
CA ARG A 1 66.25 24.08 28.46
C ARG A 1 65.32 24.67 27.40
N ARG A 2 65.33 26.00 27.23
CA ARG A 2 66.13 26.77 26.24
C ARG A 2 65.72 26.40 24.81
N ASP A 3 65.24 27.26 23.92
CA ASP A 3 65.07 28.72 23.85
C ASP A 3 63.96 29.00 22.79
N ALA A 4 62.99 29.92 23.00
CA ALA A 4 62.95 31.33 22.54
C ALA A 4 63.03 31.49 20.99
N ARG A 5 62.34 32.37 20.25
CA ARG A 5 61.36 33.46 20.43
C ARG A 5 61.08 34.00 19.00
N GLY A 6 59.94 34.64 18.73
CA GLY A 6 59.86 35.72 17.72
C GLY A 6 58.84 35.59 16.58
N GLU A 7 57.68 36.23 16.77
CA GLU A 7 56.92 36.99 15.74
C GLU A 7 57.65 38.34 15.45
N PRO A 8 57.23 39.28 14.56
CA PRO A 8 56.29 39.27 13.40
C PRO A 8 56.82 40.05 12.15
N GLY A 9 56.02 40.14 11.07
CA GLY A 9 55.85 41.42 10.32
C GLY A 9 56.44 41.59 8.90
N GLY A 10 55.55 41.86 7.93
CA GLY A 10 55.55 43.10 7.14
C GLY A 10 56.45 43.31 5.89
N LYS A 11 55.78 43.56 4.76
CA LYS A 11 56.09 44.49 3.64
C LYS A 11 57.11 44.13 2.53
N ARG A 12 56.54 43.89 1.33
CA ARG A 12 56.69 44.62 0.04
C ARG A 12 58.08 45.01 -0.50
N ARG A 13 58.47 44.40 -1.64
CA ARG A 13 58.96 45.00 -2.93
C ARG A 13 59.37 43.86 -3.88
N GLU A 14 58.70 43.66 -5.00
CA GLU A 14 59.09 44.11 -6.36
C GLU A 14 60.58 43.97 -6.69
N GLU A 15 60.93 42.91 -7.43
CA GLU A 15 61.86 42.98 -8.57
C GLU A 15 61.40 41.99 -9.66
N GLY A 16 61.33 42.49 -10.89
CA GLY A 16 60.83 41.75 -12.06
C GLY A 16 61.86 40.82 -12.69
N GLY A 17 61.39 39.98 -13.61
CA GLY A 17 62.29 39.26 -14.50
C GLY A 17 61.71 38.01 -15.14
N MET A 18 61.28 38.17 -16.39
CA MET A 18 61.32 37.18 -17.46
C MET A 18 60.42 35.93 -17.41
N ILE A 19 59.42 36.04 -18.28
CA ILE A 19 58.51 35.06 -18.84
C ILE A 19 59.27 33.84 -19.38
N HIS A 20 58.98 32.66 -18.83
CA HIS A 20 59.05 31.40 -19.56
C HIS A 20 57.82 30.57 -19.15
N HIS A 21 56.78 30.62 -19.98
CA HIS A 21 55.63 29.71 -19.87
C HIS A 21 56.10 28.28 -20.16
N ARG A 22 56.13 27.43 -19.14
CA ARG A 22 56.21 25.98 -19.27
C ARG A 22 54.84 25.38 -18.93
N ALA A 23 54.34 24.58 -19.87
CA ALA A 23 53.02 23.98 -19.86
C ALA A 23 52.76 23.14 -18.61
N ALA A 24 51.55 23.30 -18.03
CA ALA A 24 51.01 22.41 -17.03
C ALA A 24 50.34 21.21 -17.72
N THR A 25 50.77 20.02 -17.33
CA THR A 25 50.26 18.73 -17.81
C THR A 25 48.83 18.51 -17.31
N GLU A 26 47.90 18.22 -18.22
CA GLU A 26 46.51 17.86 -17.92
C GLU A 26 46.38 16.45 -17.29
N PRO A 27 45.31 16.19 -16.49
CA PRO A 27 45.04 14.87 -15.91
C PRO A 27 44.51 13.87 -16.96
N PRO A 28 44.65 12.55 -16.73
CA PRO A 28 44.31 11.53 -17.72
C PRO A 28 42.80 11.40 -17.98
N PRO A 29 42.38 11.08 -19.21
CA PRO A 29 40.96 10.96 -19.59
C PRO A 29 40.31 9.67 -19.06
N ALA A 30 39.02 9.76 -18.73
CA ALA A 30 38.14 8.64 -18.43
C ALA A 30 37.93 7.73 -19.66
N PRO A 31 37.69 6.42 -19.49
CA PRO A 31 37.52 5.48 -20.60
C PRO A 31 36.25 5.77 -21.41
N ALA A 32 36.39 5.79 -22.73
CA ALA A 32 35.33 6.07 -23.70
C ALA A 32 34.36 4.88 -23.86
N SER A 33 33.05 5.16 -23.86
CA SER A 33 32.00 4.25 -24.34
C SER A 33 32.07 4.16 -25.88
N PRO A 34 31.94 2.97 -26.50
CA PRO A 34 31.89 2.86 -27.95
C PRO A 34 30.47 3.14 -28.46
N ALA A 35 30.40 3.71 -29.68
CA ALA A 35 29.22 3.88 -30.53
C ALA A 35 28.34 5.13 -30.30
N ALA A 36 28.86 6.29 -30.69
CA ALA A 36 28.06 7.39 -31.23
C ALA A 36 28.82 7.96 -32.44
N GLY A 37 28.62 7.37 -33.62
CA GLY A 37 29.35 7.76 -34.82
C GLY A 37 28.74 7.37 -36.16
N GLU A 38 27.66 6.59 -36.20
CA GLU A 38 26.97 6.34 -37.48
C GLU A 38 25.90 7.41 -37.73
N PRO A 39 25.90 8.07 -38.91
CA PRO A 39 24.83 8.98 -39.30
C PRO A 39 23.50 8.22 -39.37
N LEU A 40 22.43 8.85 -38.89
CA LEU A 40 21.07 8.34 -39.05
C LEU A 40 20.81 7.97 -40.51
N PRO A 41 20.23 6.78 -40.79
CA PRO A 41 19.91 6.41 -42.16
C PRO A 41 18.97 7.44 -42.78
N PRO A 42 19.12 7.75 -44.08
CA PRO A 42 18.27 8.71 -44.76
C PRO A 42 16.81 8.28 -44.65
N ALA A 43 15.93 9.24 -44.36
CA ALA A 43 14.50 9.00 -44.28
C ALA A 43 14.02 8.29 -45.57
N PRO A 44 13.18 7.23 -45.46
CA PRO A 44 12.68 6.54 -46.64
C PRO A 44 12.03 7.53 -47.60
N ARG A 45 12.35 7.42 -48.90
CA ARG A 45 11.70 8.23 -49.95
C ARG A 45 10.20 7.95 -49.89
N GLN A 46 9.41 8.98 -49.62
CA GLN A 46 7.95 8.93 -49.69
C GLN A 46 7.53 8.64 -51.13
N GLU A 47 7.32 7.36 -51.46
CA GLU A 47 6.48 6.99 -52.59
C GLU A 47 5.05 7.43 -52.27
N ARG A 48 4.66 8.58 -52.82
CA ARG A 48 3.29 9.09 -52.77
C ARG A 48 2.35 8.13 -53.52
N LYS A 49 1.82 7.12 -52.84
CA LYS A 49 0.52 6.50 -53.18
C LYS A 49 -0.03 5.56 -52.08
N ARG A 50 -0.60 6.13 -51.02
CA ARG A 50 -1.71 5.51 -50.28
C ARG A 50 -2.76 6.57 -50.02
N SER A 51 -3.89 6.47 -50.68
CA SER A 51 -5.06 7.33 -50.50
C SER A 51 -5.84 7.01 -49.21
N GLN A 52 -5.17 6.56 -48.15
CA GLN A 52 -5.77 6.15 -46.87
C GLN A 52 -5.01 6.66 -45.63
N ASP A 53 -3.89 7.36 -45.80
CA ASP A 53 -3.17 8.00 -44.69
C ASP A 53 -3.91 9.28 -44.24
N SER A 54 -5.15 9.17 -43.77
CA SER A 54 -5.87 10.29 -43.15
C SER A 54 -5.56 10.33 -41.66
N LEU A 55 -5.14 11.51 -41.21
CA LEU A 55 -4.98 11.79 -39.79
C LEU A 55 -6.35 12.05 -39.18
N ILE A 56 -6.64 11.44 -38.05
CA ILE A 56 -7.90 11.58 -37.32
C ILE A 56 -7.65 12.22 -35.96
N VAL A 57 -8.65 12.96 -35.47
CA VAL A 57 -8.62 13.64 -34.17
C VAL A 57 -9.58 12.94 -33.22
N LEU A 58 -9.05 12.50 -32.08
CA LEU A 58 -9.77 11.85 -30.98
C LEU A 58 -9.71 12.80 -29.78
N ASN A 59 -10.83 13.42 -29.44
CA ASN A 59 -10.95 14.33 -28.31
C ASN A 59 -11.52 13.56 -27.11
N VAL A 60 -10.75 13.43 -26.03
CA VAL A 60 -11.12 12.70 -24.83
C VAL A 60 -11.21 13.69 -23.67
N SER A 61 -12.43 14.03 -23.28
CA SER A 61 -12.79 15.03 -22.25
C SER A 61 -11.99 16.35 -22.37
N GLY A 62 -11.77 16.81 -23.61
CA GLY A 62 -11.06 18.05 -23.92
C GLY A 62 -9.59 17.86 -24.35
N ILE A 63 -8.98 16.70 -24.07
CA ILE A 63 -7.61 16.40 -24.51
C ILE A 63 -7.64 15.81 -25.92
N GLN A 64 -6.94 16.47 -26.85
CA GLN A 64 -6.88 16.04 -28.24
C GLN A 64 -5.71 15.09 -28.50
N PHE A 65 -6.04 13.90 -28.95
CA PHE A 65 -5.12 12.91 -29.46
C PHE A 65 -5.24 12.84 -30.98
N GLN A 66 -4.11 12.57 -31.64
CA GLN A 66 -4.05 12.43 -33.08
C GLN A 66 -3.36 11.13 -33.47
N THR A 67 -3.88 10.47 -34.47
CA THR A 67 -3.33 9.23 -35.01
C THR A 67 -3.75 9.04 -36.46
N TRP A 68 -3.15 8.06 -37.15
CA TRP A 68 -3.57 7.65 -38.49
C TRP A 68 -4.79 6.73 -38.42
N LEU A 69 -5.71 6.84 -39.37
CA LEU A 69 -6.85 5.93 -39.47
C LEU A 69 -6.40 4.46 -39.56
N ASP A 70 -5.41 4.16 -40.41
CA ASP A 70 -4.72 2.87 -40.54
C ASP A 70 -4.23 2.30 -39.19
N THR A 71 -3.93 3.15 -38.20
CA THR A 71 -3.48 2.69 -36.89
C THR A 71 -4.61 2.06 -36.09
N LEU A 72 -5.83 2.60 -36.20
CA LEU A 72 -7.00 2.05 -35.53
C LEU A 72 -7.53 0.82 -36.25
N GLU A 73 -7.54 0.84 -37.59
CA GLU A 73 -8.05 -0.25 -38.45
C GLU A 73 -7.27 -1.56 -38.30
N ARG A 74 -6.08 -1.55 -37.65
CA ARG A 74 -5.36 -2.77 -37.28
C ARG A 74 -6.14 -3.70 -36.35
N TYR A 75 -7.09 -3.17 -35.59
CA TYR A 75 -7.87 -3.92 -34.60
C TYR A 75 -9.37 -3.69 -34.81
N PRO A 76 -9.95 -4.25 -35.89
CA PRO A 76 -11.33 -3.95 -36.31
C PRO A 76 -12.40 -4.44 -35.31
N ASP A 77 -12.05 -5.35 -34.40
CA ASP A 77 -12.96 -5.88 -33.37
C ASP A 77 -13.10 -4.94 -32.14
N THR A 78 -12.36 -3.84 -32.11
CA THR A 78 -12.39 -2.83 -31.04
C THR A 78 -13.28 -1.65 -31.42
N LEU A 79 -13.74 -0.86 -30.44
CA LEU A 79 -14.59 0.31 -30.68
C LEU A 79 -13.93 1.30 -31.65
N LEU A 80 -12.65 1.60 -31.44
CA LEU A 80 -11.94 2.57 -32.27
C LEU A 80 -11.55 2.01 -33.63
N GLY A 81 -11.37 0.70 -33.78
CA GLY A 81 -11.06 0.09 -35.08
C GLY A 81 -12.29 -0.22 -35.94
N SER A 82 -13.48 -0.27 -35.33
CA SER A 82 -14.74 -0.59 -35.99
C SER A 82 -15.51 0.67 -36.44
N SER A 83 -16.66 0.45 -37.09
CA SER A 83 -17.62 1.52 -37.42
C SER A 83 -18.32 2.10 -36.20
N GLU A 84 -18.21 1.49 -35.01
CA GLU A 84 -18.84 2.02 -33.79
C GLU A 84 -18.29 3.40 -33.40
N ARG A 85 -17.02 3.65 -33.74
CA ARG A 85 -16.38 4.97 -33.57
C ARG A 85 -17.19 6.10 -34.23
N ASP A 86 -17.88 5.84 -35.34
CA ASP A 86 -18.63 6.87 -36.08
C ASP A 86 -19.84 7.41 -35.31
N PHE A 87 -20.31 6.69 -34.28
CA PHE A 87 -21.32 7.21 -33.34
C PHE A 87 -20.81 8.42 -32.54
N PHE A 88 -19.48 8.51 -32.35
CA PHE A 88 -18.83 9.57 -31.58
C PHE A 88 -18.30 10.71 -32.45
N TYR A 89 -18.54 10.66 -33.77
CA TYR A 89 -18.03 11.67 -34.69
C TYR A 89 -18.89 12.94 -34.66
N HIS A 90 -18.24 14.10 -34.48
CA HIS A 90 -18.89 15.40 -34.57
C HIS A 90 -18.54 16.08 -35.91
N PRO A 91 -19.51 16.22 -36.84
CA PRO A 91 -19.24 16.79 -38.17
C PRO A 91 -18.78 18.25 -38.15
N GLU A 92 -19.26 19.04 -37.19
CA GLU A 92 -18.95 20.48 -37.09
C GLU A 92 -17.48 20.73 -36.74
N THR A 93 -16.94 19.92 -35.82
CA THR A 93 -15.56 20.02 -35.35
C THR A 93 -14.61 19.05 -36.05
N GLN A 94 -15.13 18.16 -36.91
CA GLN A 94 -14.40 17.11 -37.62
C GLN A 94 -13.52 16.25 -36.69
N GLN A 95 -14.01 15.92 -35.51
CA GLN A 95 -13.31 15.12 -34.49
C GLN A 95 -14.26 14.10 -33.86
N TYR A 96 -13.70 13.03 -33.32
CA TYR A 96 -14.42 12.10 -32.46
C TYR A 96 -14.35 12.59 -31.03
N PHE A 97 -15.48 12.61 -30.29
CA PHE A 97 -15.51 13.04 -28.90
C PHE A 97 -15.89 11.91 -27.95
N PHE A 98 -15.11 11.73 -26.90
CA PHE A 98 -15.30 10.75 -25.85
C PHE A 98 -15.29 11.47 -24.50
N ASP A 99 -16.34 11.29 -23.71
CA ASP A 99 -16.38 11.79 -22.33
C ASP A 99 -15.84 10.72 -21.37
N ARG A 100 -14.53 10.46 -21.48
CA ARG A 100 -13.80 9.35 -20.83
C ARG A 100 -12.46 9.84 -20.26
N ASP A 101 -11.77 8.97 -19.51
CA ASP A 101 -10.50 9.31 -18.89
C ASP A 101 -9.35 9.48 -19.93
N PRO A 102 -8.78 10.68 -20.08
CA PRO A 102 -7.72 10.92 -21.07
C PRO A 102 -6.35 10.34 -20.67
N ASP A 103 -6.09 10.16 -19.37
CA ASP A 103 -4.81 9.63 -18.87
C ASP A 103 -4.71 8.13 -19.19
N ILE A 104 -5.80 7.38 -18.94
CA ILE A 104 -5.91 5.97 -19.32
C ILE A 104 -5.96 5.82 -20.84
N PHE A 105 -6.68 6.70 -21.55
CA PHE A 105 -6.78 6.65 -23.01
C PHE A 105 -5.42 6.67 -23.72
N ARG A 106 -4.42 7.34 -23.13
CA ARG A 106 -3.07 7.39 -23.68
C ARG A 106 -2.44 6.00 -23.78
N HIS A 107 -2.75 5.09 -22.85
CA HIS A 107 -2.30 3.69 -22.86
C HIS A 107 -3.05 2.88 -23.92
N ILE A 108 -4.35 3.12 -24.06
CA ILE A 108 -5.21 2.53 -25.09
C ILE A 108 -4.70 2.89 -26.49
N LEU A 109 -4.42 4.17 -26.75
CA LEU A 109 -3.90 4.60 -28.05
C LEU A 109 -2.50 4.01 -28.35
N ASN A 110 -1.66 3.82 -27.33
CA ASN A 110 -0.36 3.18 -27.50
C ASN A 110 -0.49 1.69 -27.86
N PHE A 111 -1.54 1.01 -27.41
CA PHE A 111 -1.84 -0.34 -27.86
C PHE A 111 -2.06 -0.38 -29.37
N TYR A 112 -2.88 0.50 -29.97
CA TYR A 112 -3.06 0.55 -31.42
C TYR A 112 -1.76 0.82 -32.18
N ARG A 113 -0.86 1.63 -31.61
CA ARG A 113 0.43 2.00 -32.22
C ARG A 113 1.46 0.87 -32.18
N THR A 114 1.56 0.16 -31.08
CA THR A 114 2.64 -0.81 -30.80
C THR A 114 2.20 -2.27 -30.87
N GLY A 115 0.89 -2.51 -30.78
CA GLY A 115 0.28 -3.82 -30.60
C GLY A 115 0.51 -4.46 -29.23
N LYS A 116 1.05 -3.70 -28.27
CA LYS A 116 1.31 -4.18 -26.90
C LYS A 116 0.50 -3.36 -25.91
N LEU A 117 -0.33 -4.05 -25.12
CA LEU A 117 -1.10 -3.43 -24.05
C LEU A 117 -0.29 -3.49 -22.74
N HIS A 118 -0.08 -2.34 -22.12
CA HIS A 118 0.69 -2.20 -20.88
C HIS A 118 -0.20 -1.68 -19.77
N TYR A 119 -0.17 -2.34 -18.62
CA TYR A 119 -0.89 -1.88 -17.44
C TYR A 119 -0.13 -0.75 -16.71
N PRO A 120 -0.73 0.45 -16.54
CA PRO A 120 -0.11 1.54 -15.80
C PRO A 120 -0.30 1.40 -14.28
N ARG A 121 0.82 1.32 -13.55
CA ARG A 121 0.84 1.03 -12.10
C ARG A 121 0.13 2.07 -11.25
N GLN A 122 0.19 3.33 -11.68
CA GLN A 122 -0.36 4.47 -10.97
C GLN A 122 -1.89 4.57 -11.08
N GLU A 123 -2.50 3.86 -12.03
CA GLU A 123 -3.95 3.92 -12.23
C GLU A 123 -4.69 2.92 -11.33
N CYS A 124 -5.94 3.27 -11.01
CA CYS A 124 -6.86 2.34 -10.37
C CYS A 124 -7.16 1.18 -11.32
N ILE A 125 -7.14 -0.05 -10.80
CA ILE A 125 -7.36 -1.24 -11.63
C ILE A 125 -8.80 -1.31 -12.15
N SER A 126 -9.80 -0.92 -11.33
CA SER A 126 -11.20 -0.87 -11.75
C SER A 126 -11.41 0.14 -12.88
N ALA A 127 -10.88 1.36 -12.72
CA ALA A 127 -11.00 2.40 -13.74
C ALA A 127 -10.32 1.96 -15.06
N TYR A 128 -9.15 1.34 -14.97
CA TYR A 128 -8.46 0.83 -16.16
C TYR A 128 -9.26 -0.27 -16.87
N ASP A 129 -9.82 -1.22 -16.13
CA ASP A 129 -10.68 -2.28 -16.68
C ASP A 129 -11.96 -1.73 -17.32
N GLU A 130 -12.57 -0.72 -16.71
CA GLU A 130 -13.75 -0.03 -17.25
C GLU A 130 -13.45 0.66 -18.59
N GLU A 131 -12.30 1.33 -18.72
CA GLU A 131 -11.89 1.92 -20.00
C GLU A 131 -11.57 0.85 -21.05
N LEU A 132 -10.85 -0.23 -20.69
CA LEU A 132 -10.60 -1.33 -21.62
C LEU A 132 -11.92 -1.94 -22.14
N ALA A 133 -12.88 -2.16 -21.24
CA ALA A 133 -14.20 -2.66 -21.62
C ALA A 133 -14.94 -1.68 -22.54
N PHE A 134 -14.89 -0.38 -22.25
CA PHE A 134 -15.52 0.65 -23.09
C PHE A 134 -14.96 0.66 -24.51
N PHE A 135 -13.63 0.59 -24.66
CA PHE A 135 -12.98 0.59 -25.98
C PHE A 135 -12.96 -0.78 -26.67
N GLY A 136 -13.57 -1.81 -26.06
CA GLY A 136 -13.67 -3.16 -26.62
C GLY A 136 -12.33 -3.90 -26.65
N ILE A 137 -11.43 -3.61 -25.71
CA ILE A 137 -10.11 -4.24 -25.61
C ILE A 137 -10.15 -5.28 -24.50
N ILE A 138 -9.86 -6.52 -24.89
CA ILE A 138 -9.86 -7.68 -24.00
C ILE A 138 -8.64 -7.61 -23.07
N PRO A 139 -8.76 -7.57 -21.74
CA PRO A 139 -7.61 -7.40 -20.86
C PRO A 139 -6.60 -8.57 -20.89
N GLU A 140 -7.00 -9.74 -21.38
CA GLU A 140 -6.14 -10.91 -21.55
C GLU A 140 -5.01 -10.69 -22.56
N ILE A 141 -5.05 -9.61 -23.36
CA ILE A 141 -3.96 -9.24 -24.29
C ILE A 141 -2.89 -8.33 -23.66
N ILE A 142 -2.94 -8.11 -22.34
CA ILE A 142 -1.87 -7.43 -21.61
C ILE A 142 -0.56 -8.18 -21.79
N GLY A 143 0.50 -7.45 -22.17
CA GLY A 143 1.80 -8.03 -22.44
C GLY A 143 2.48 -8.59 -21.18
N ASP A 144 3.28 -9.64 -21.38
CA ASP A 144 3.97 -10.40 -20.31
C ASP A 144 4.69 -9.52 -19.27
N CYS A 145 5.24 -8.38 -19.70
CA CYS A 145 5.96 -7.46 -18.82
C CYS A 145 5.11 -6.83 -17.71
N CYS A 146 3.79 -6.75 -17.87
CA CYS A 146 2.88 -6.13 -16.91
C CYS A 146 1.79 -7.11 -16.42
N TYR A 147 1.76 -8.33 -16.96
CA TYR A 147 0.67 -9.28 -16.76
C TYR A 147 0.53 -9.71 -15.29
N GLU A 148 1.63 -10.09 -14.64
CA GLU A 148 1.60 -10.54 -13.23
C GLU A 148 1.10 -9.43 -12.31
N GLU A 149 1.59 -8.21 -12.48
CA GLU A 149 1.18 -7.07 -11.65
C GLU A 149 -0.29 -6.70 -11.85
N TYR A 150 -0.76 -6.70 -13.08
CA TYR A 150 -2.17 -6.49 -13.40
C TYR A 150 -3.06 -7.55 -12.73
N LYS A 151 -2.66 -8.82 -12.84
CA LYS A 151 -3.38 -9.97 -12.28
C LYS A 151 -3.45 -9.89 -10.75
N ASP A 152 -2.33 -9.57 -10.10
CA ASP A 152 -2.26 -9.40 -8.65
C ASP A 152 -3.16 -8.26 -8.18
N ARG A 153 -3.09 -7.09 -8.84
CA ARG A 153 -3.93 -5.93 -8.52
C ARG A 153 -5.42 -6.22 -8.73
N ARG A 154 -5.79 -6.95 -9.79
CA ARG A 154 -7.20 -7.35 -10.02
C ARG A 154 -7.71 -8.28 -8.93
N ARG A 155 -6.89 -9.25 -8.53
CA ARG A 155 -7.24 -10.18 -7.47
C ARG A 155 -7.43 -9.45 -6.13
N GLU A 156 -6.48 -8.60 -5.76
CA GLU A 156 -6.54 -7.82 -4.52
C GLU A 156 -7.78 -6.91 -4.48
N ASN A 157 -8.10 -6.27 -5.61
CA ASN A 157 -9.30 -5.43 -5.70
C ASN A 157 -10.59 -6.26 -5.61
N ALA A 158 -10.64 -7.44 -6.22
CA ALA A 158 -11.79 -8.33 -6.12
C ALA A 158 -11.99 -8.88 -4.69
N GLU A 159 -10.91 -9.22 -3.99
CA GLU A 159 -10.94 -9.64 -2.59
C GLU A 159 -11.48 -8.52 -1.69
N ARG A 160 -11.03 -7.26 -1.88
CA ARG A 160 -11.57 -6.11 -1.13
C ARG A 160 -13.06 -5.87 -1.37
N LEU A 161 -13.49 -5.92 -2.63
CA LEU A 161 -14.90 -5.74 -2.97
C LEU A 161 -15.78 -6.85 -2.39
N GLN A 162 -15.24 -8.07 -2.30
CA GLN A 162 -15.93 -9.19 -1.66
C GLN A 162 -16.04 -8.99 -0.15
N ASP A 163 -14.96 -8.58 0.52
CA ASP A 163 -14.96 -8.29 1.96
C ASP A 163 -15.95 -7.17 2.31
N ASP A 164 -16.03 -6.12 1.49
CA ASP A 164 -17.00 -5.02 1.64
C ASP A 164 -18.44 -5.51 1.45
N ALA A 165 -18.69 -6.34 0.43
CA ALA A 165 -20.00 -6.94 0.19
C ALA A 165 -20.42 -7.87 1.35
N ASP A 166 -19.51 -8.69 1.88
CA ASP A 166 -19.78 -9.57 3.00
C ASP A 166 -20.08 -8.78 4.29
N GLN A 167 -19.39 -7.65 4.51
CA GLN A 167 -19.69 -6.72 5.60
C GLN A 167 -21.08 -6.08 5.46
N ASP A 168 -21.43 -5.61 4.27
CA ASP A 168 -22.74 -5.04 3.98
C ASP A 168 -23.85 -6.08 4.14
N HIS A 169 -23.65 -7.30 3.64
CA HIS A 169 -24.57 -8.41 3.85
C HIS A 169 -24.69 -8.80 5.33
N ALA A 170 -23.62 -8.76 6.12
CA ALA A 170 -23.65 -8.97 7.57
C ALA A 170 -24.36 -7.82 8.33
N ALA A 171 -24.30 -6.61 7.81
CA ALA A 171 -25.03 -5.45 8.33
C ALA A 171 -26.53 -5.54 8.00
N GLU A 172 -26.89 -5.89 6.77
CA GLU A 172 -28.28 -5.97 6.30
C GLU A 172 -29.01 -7.21 6.86
N SER A 173 -28.33 -8.36 6.94
CA SER A 173 -28.83 -9.56 7.64
C SER A 173 -28.97 -9.40 9.15
N SER A 174 -28.53 -8.27 9.73
CA SER A 174 -28.73 -7.95 11.15
C SER A 174 -30.06 -7.26 11.47
N LEU A 175 -30.98 -7.18 10.51
CA LEU A 175 -32.38 -6.77 10.69
C LEU A 175 -33.39 -7.94 10.49
N PRO A 176 -33.17 -9.08 11.15
CA PRO A 176 -34.24 -9.65 11.97
C PRO A 176 -33.70 -10.15 13.33
N SER A 177 -34.28 -9.67 14.44
CA SER A 177 -34.10 -10.20 15.81
C SER A 177 -32.72 -10.81 16.12
N MET A 178 -31.70 -9.97 16.32
CA MET A 178 -30.37 -10.41 16.79
C MET A 178 -30.52 -11.35 18.00
N THR A 179 -30.03 -12.58 17.88
CA THR A 179 -30.03 -13.53 19.00
C THR A 179 -29.08 -13.03 20.08
N ALA A 180 -29.35 -13.30 21.37
CA ALA A 180 -28.50 -12.87 22.49
C ALA A 180 -27.01 -13.23 22.29
N ARG A 181 -26.74 -14.39 21.67
CA ARG A 181 -25.40 -14.85 21.28
C ARG A 181 -24.69 -13.91 20.30
N GLN A 182 -25.40 -13.46 19.26
CA GLN A 182 -24.85 -12.55 18.25
C GLN A 182 -24.60 -11.16 18.84
N ARG A 183 -25.48 -10.72 19.76
CA ARG A 183 -25.31 -9.47 20.50
C ARG A 183 -24.09 -9.51 21.41
N MET A 184 -23.83 -10.65 22.06
CA MET A 184 -22.64 -10.86 22.87
C MET A 184 -21.36 -10.90 22.02
N TRP A 185 -21.38 -11.62 20.89
CA TRP A 185 -20.24 -11.67 19.97
C TRP A 185 -19.86 -10.28 19.43
N ARG A 186 -20.84 -9.51 18.92
CA ARG A 186 -20.61 -8.14 18.44
C ARG A 186 -20.10 -7.20 19.52
N ALA A 187 -20.55 -7.36 20.77
CA ALA A 187 -20.06 -6.55 21.89
C ALA A 187 -18.57 -6.78 22.19
N PHE A 188 -18.06 -8.01 21.98
CA PHE A 188 -16.63 -8.31 22.12
C PHE A 188 -15.81 -7.82 20.93
N GLU A 189 -16.35 -7.94 19.72
CA GLU A 189 -15.66 -7.54 18.49
C GLU A 189 -15.56 -6.02 18.35
N ASN A 190 -16.58 -5.28 18.80
CA ASN A 190 -16.64 -3.83 18.72
C ASN A 190 -17.06 -3.20 20.07
N PRO A 191 -16.14 -3.11 21.05
CA PRO A 191 -16.48 -2.63 22.40
C PRO A 191 -16.93 -1.17 22.44
N HIS A 192 -16.63 -0.37 21.41
CA HIS A 192 -17.05 1.03 21.29
C HIS A 192 -18.53 1.21 20.90
N THR A 193 -19.20 0.14 20.44
CA THR A 193 -20.59 0.24 19.95
C THR A 193 -21.64 0.30 21.06
N SER A 194 -21.28 -0.09 22.28
CA SER A 194 -22.18 -0.09 23.43
C SER A 194 -21.43 0.30 24.71
N THR A 195 -22.01 1.20 25.49
CA THR A 195 -21.45 1.62 26.79
C THR A 195 -21.20 0.43 27.72
N LEU A 196 -22.07 -0.60 27.69
CA LEU A 196 -21.91 -1.80 28.49
C LEU A 196 -20.69 -2.62 28.04
N ALA A 197 -20.53 -2.79 26.72
CA ALA A 197 -19.39 -3.49 26.13
C ALA A 197 -18.07 -2.78 26.44
N LEU A 198 -18.08 -1.45 26.40
CA LEU A 198 -16.93 -0.61 26.74
C LEU A 198 -16.49 -0.80 28.20
N VAL A 199 -17.45 -0.84 29.14
CA VAL A 199 -17.16 -1.10 30.55
C VAL A 199 -16.55 -2.49 30.74
N PHE A 200 -17.14 -3.53 30.14
CA PHE A 200 -16.58 -4.89 30.21
C PHE A 200 -15.17 -4.97 29.61
N TYR A 201 -14.93 -4.33 28.46
CA TYR A 201 -13.63 -4.26 27.81
C TYR A 201 -12.54 -3.66 28.71
N TYR A 202 -12.82 -2.53 29.36
CA TYR A 202 -11.84 -1.92 30.28
C TYR A 202 -11.60 -2.76 31.52
N VAL A 203 -12.64 -3.39 32.07
CA VAL A 203 -12.51 -4.26 33.25
C VAL A 203 -11.70 -5.51 32.92
N THR A 204 -12.01 -6.23 31.84
CA THR A 204 -11.25 -7.43 31.46
C THR A 204 -9.82 -7.10 31.06
N GLY A 205 -9.61 -6.00 30.32
CA GLY A 205 -8.28 -5.51 29.98
C GLY A 205 -7.44 -5.15 31.20
N PHE A 206 -8.05 -4.58 32.24
CA PHE A 206 -7.36 -4.29 33.51
C PHE A 206 -6.86 -5.56 34.20
N PHE A 207 -7.70 -6.61 34.30
CA PHE A 207 -7.28 -7.87 34.93
C PHE A 207 -6.19 -8.59 34.13
N ILE A 208 -6.27 -8.58 32.80
CA ILE A 208 -5.22 -9.11 31.92
C ILE A 208 -3.89 -8.35 32.13
N ALA A 209 -3.94 -7.01 32.21
CA ALA A 209 -2.75 -6.22 32.45
C ALA A 209 -2.12 -6.52 33.82
N VAL A 210 -2.94 -6.62 34.88
CA VAL A 210 -2.46 -6.94 36.23
C VAL A 210 -1.82 -8.33 36.29
N SER A 211 -2.41 -9.34 35.62
CA SER A 211 -1.85 -10.69 35.61
C SER A 211 -0.52 -10.77 34.85
N VAL A 212 -0.40 -10.08 33.72
CA VAL A 212 0.88 -9.96 32.98
C VAL A 212 1.93 -9.24 33.82
N ILE A 213 1.58 -8.13 34.47
CA ILE A 213 2.51 -7.38 35.34
C ILE A 213 2.97 -8.24 36.51
N ALA A 214 2.08 -9.00 37.15
CA ALA A 214 2.46 -9.91 38.23
C ALA A 214 3.47 -10.96 37.76
N ASN A 215 3.23 -11.59 36.60
CA ASN A 215 4.16 -12.56 36.00
C ASN A 215 5.52 -11.94 35.67
N VAL A 216 5.54 -10.69 35.20
CA VAL A 216 6.79 -9.95 34.94
C VAL A 216 7.52 -9.64 36.24
N VAL A 217 6.83 -9.22 37.30
CA VAL A 217 7.44 -8.93 38.61
C VAL A 217 7.99 -10.20 39.27
N GLU A 218 7.37 -11.36 39.03
CA GLU A 218 7.92 -12.64 39.52
C GLU A 218 9.24 -13.02 38.82
N THR A 219 9.43 -12.61 37.57
CA THR A 219 10.57 -13.01 36.75
C THR A 219 11.71 -12.00 36.71
N VAL A 220 11.48 -10.74 37.12
CA VAL A 220 12.52 -9.68 37.12
C VAL A 220 13.36 -9.71 38.41
N PRO A 221 14.71 -9.73 38.32
CA PRO A 221 15.60 -9.62 39.48
C PRO A 221 15.53 -8.22 40.09
N CYS A 222 15.30 -8.14 41.41
CA CYS A 222 15.07 -6.89 42.13
C CYS A 222 16.33 -6.30 42.79
N GLY A 223 17.50 -6.68 42.29
CA GLY A 223 18.79 -6.26 42.86
C GLY A 223 19.10 -6.91 44.21
N VAL A 224 20.32 -6.65 44.67
CA VAL A 224 20.94 -7.30 45.83
C VAL A 224 20.39 -6.71 47.15
N SER A 225 19.96 -7.56 48.08
CA SER A 225 19.54 -7.15 49.43
C SER A 225 20.76 -6.96 50.35
N PRO A 226 20.76 -5.98 51.28
CA PRO A 226 21.91 -5.72 52.13
C PRO A 226 22.19 -6.94 53.03
N GLY A 227 23.30 -7.63 52.75
CA GLY A 227 23.77 -8.82 53.48
C GLY A 227 23.70 -10.16 52.74
N ARG A 228 23.31 -10.23 51.46
CA ARG A 228 23.26 -11.49 50.69
C ARG A 228 23.86 -11.31 49.28
N ILE A 229 24.67 -12.27 48.81
CA ILE A 229 25.47 -12.18 47.57
C ILE A 229 24.66 -12.49 46.28
N LYS A 230 23.48 -13.11 46.37
CA LYS A 230 22.66 -13.51 45.21
C LYS A 230 21.54 -12.50 44.94
N GLU A 231 21.35 -12.13 43.68
CA GLU A 231 20.19 -11.35 43.23
C GLU A 231 18.92 -12.17 43.43
N LEU A 232 17.90 -11.55 44.04
CA LEU A 232 16.61 -12.19 44.31
C LEU A 232 15.56 -11.63 43.33
N PRO A 233 14.66 -12.46 42.80
CA PRO A 233 13.49 -11.98 42.06
C PRO A 233 12.65 -11.02 42.90
N CYS A 234 12.02 -10.03 42.27
CA CYS A 234 11.15 -9.08 42.96
C CYS A 234 10.01 -9.76 43.72
N GLY A 235 9.48 -10.87 43.19
CA GLY A 235 8.47 -11.69 43.87
C GLY A 235 8.90 -12.20 45.25
N GLU A 236 10.16 -12.61 45.41
CA GLU A 236 10.69 -13.08 46.71
C GLU A 236 10.97 -11.92 47.68
N ARG A 237 11.46 -10.79 47.17
CA ARG A 237 11.82 -9.62 48.00
C ARG A 237 10.62 -8.95 48.66
N TYR A 238 9.46 -8.94 47.99
CA TYR A 238 8.23 -8.29 48.47
C TYR A 238 7.14 -9.28 48.93
N CYS A 239 7.49 -10.57 49.05
CA CYS A 239 6.55 -11.65 49.40
C CYS A 239 5.81 -11.37 50.72
N ASN A 240 6.50 -10.84 51.74
CA ASN A 240 5.93 -10.60 53.08
C ASN A 240 4.88 -9.46 53.10
N THR A 241 4.95 -8.53 52.13
CA THR A 241 3.96 -7.46 51.95
C THR A 241 2.80 -7.89 51.04
N TRP A 242 3.05 -8.80 50.10
CA TRP A 242 2.05 -9.32 49.16
C TRP A 242 1.19 -10.44 49.79
N GLN A 243 1.76 -11.36 50.57
CA GLN A 243 1.09 -12.56 51.08
C GLN A 243 -0.09 -12.28 52.02
N ARG A 244 -0.13 -11.10 52.66
CA ARG A 244 -1.23 -10.64 53.51
C ARG A 244 -2.42 -10.06 52.71
N LYS A 245 -2.27 -9.81 51.41
CA LYS A 245 -3.32 -9.28 50.51
C LYS A 245 -3.66 -10.23 49.34
N SER A 246 -2.76 -11.14 48.98
CA SER A 246 -2.89 -12.08 47.85
C SER A 246 -3.63 -13.38 48.15
N SER A 247 -3.81 -13.73 49.43
CA SER A 247 -4.51 -14.96 49.83
C SER A 247 -6.02 -14.91 49.57
N GLY A 248 -6.58 -13.71 49.33
CA GLY A 248 -7.91 -13.51 48.79
C GLY A 248 -7.93 -13.55 47.26
N LEU A 249 -7.43 -12.51 46.59
CA LEU A 249 -7.69 -12.26 45.16
C LEU A 249 -7.19 -13.34 44.19
N LEU A 250 -6.00 -13.92 44.37
CA LEU A 250 -5.43 -14.88 43.41
C LEU A 250 -6.04 -16.30 43.54
N LYS A 251 -6.64 -16.63 44.70
CA LYS A 251 -7.39 -17.88 44.88
C LYS A 251 -8.77 -17.81 44.20
N TRP A 252 -9.39 -16.63 44.19
CA TRP A 252 -10.62 -16.35 43.45
C TRP A 252 -10.39 -16.42 41.93
N ASP A 253 -9.26 -15.90 41.44
CA ASP A 253 -8.99 -15.86 39.99
C ASP A 253 -8.76 -17.26 39.40
N TRP A 254 -8.07 -18.16 40.11
CA TRP A 254 -7.87 -19.54 39.61
C TRP A 254 -9.15 -20.38 39.69
N GLN A 255 -10.01 -20.21 40.69
CA GLN A 255 -11.30 -20.92 40.76
C GLN A 255 -12.32 -20.39 39.75
N ILE A 256 -12.31 -19.10 39.45
CA ILE A 256 -13.19 -18.49 38.44
C ILE A 256 -12.69 -18.80 37.03
N THR A 257 -11.39 -18.69 36.74
CA THR A 257 -10.85 -19.03 35.42
C THR A 257 -10.91 -20.54 35.14
N TRP A 258 -10.63 -21.41 36.11
CA TRP A 258 -10.76 -22.87 35.94
C TRP A 258 -12.21 -23.34 35.97
N GLY A 259 -13.10 -22.64 36.69
CA GLY A 259 -14.54 -22.86 36.67
C GLY A 259 -15.20 -22.43 35.36
N LEU A 260 -14.86 -21.24 34.84
CA LEU A 260 -15.35 -20.73 33.55
C LEU A 260 -14.78 -21.53 32.37
N LEU A 261 -13.54 -22.00 32.45
CA LEU A 261 -12.91 -22.82 31.41
C LEU A 261 -13.47 -24.27 31.39
N ASN A 262 -13.77 -24.88 32.55
CA ASN A 262 -14.46 -26.18 32.58
C ASN A 262 -15.94 -26.10 32.19
N ILE A 263 -16.61 -25.00 32.51
CA ILE A 263 -18.01 -24.75 32.09
C ILE A 263 -18.11 -24.55 30.57
N CYS A 264 -17.13 -23.89 29.95
CA CYS A 264 -17.12 -23.68 28.50
C CYS A 264 -16.74 -24.91 27.67
N ILE A 265 -15.98 -25.87 28.22
CA ILE A 265 -15.44 -27.00 27.44
C ILE A 265 -16.36 -28.22 27.45
N HIS A 266 -17.28 -28.36 28.41
CA HIS A 266 -17.93 -29.66 28.63
C HIS A 266 -19.46 -29.77 28.45
N ASN A 267 -20.20 -28.74 28.01
CA ASN A 267 -21.63 -28.91 27.75
C ASN A 267 -22.24 -27.94 26.71
N ASP A 268 -22.71 -28.51 25.60
CA ASP A 268 -23.53 -27.94 24.51
C ASP A 268 -24.93 -27.42 24.97
N THR A 269 -25.06 -26.88 26.19
CA THR A 269 -26.37 -26.60 26.83
C THR A 269 -26.46 -25.26 27.54
N TYR A 270 -25.67 -24.26 27.15
CA TYR A 270 -25.63 -22.94 27.81
C TYR A 270 -26.28 -21.78 27.04
N VAL A 271 -27.30 -22.05 26.23
CA VAL A 271 -28.20 -20.97 25.74
C VAL A 271 -29.20 -20.53 26.82
N THR A 272 -29.36 -21.30 27.91
CA THR A 272 -30.45 -21.09 28.88
C THR A 272 -30.03 -20.39 30.18
N PHE A 273 -28.75 -20.40 30.57
CA PHE A 273 -28.34 -19.93 31.91
C PHE A 273 -28.19 -18.40 32.02
N CYS A 274 -27.86 -17.69 30.92
CA CYS A 274 -27.83 -16.21 30.94
C CYS A 274 -29.22 -15.58 31.08
N CYS A 275 -30.32 -16.30 30.80
CA CYS A 275 -31.67 -15.80 31.03
C CYS A 275 -32.06 -15.75 32.51
N HIS A 276 -31.41 -16.50 33.40
CA HIS A 276 -31.84 -16.58 34.80
C HIS A 276 -31.15 -15.61 35.75
N LEU A 277 -30.20 -14.80 35.27
CA LEU A 277 -29.53 -13.76 36.06
C LEU A 277 -30.08 -12.34 35.78
N ILE A 278 -31.07 -12.19 34.90
CA ILE A 278 -31.68 -10.89 34.51
C ILE A 278 -33.22 -10.84 34.77
N THR A 279 -33.76 -11.78 35.53
CA THR A 279 -35.07 -11.62 36.21
C THR A 279 -34.86 -11.71 37.70
#